data_AF-A0A7U6QPV0-F1
#
_entry.id   AF-A0A7U6QPV0-F1
#
_cell.length_a   1.000
_cell.length_b   1.000
_cell.length_c   1.000
_cell.angle_alpha   90.00
_cell.angle_beta   90.00
_cell.angle_gamma   90.00
#
_symmetry.space_group_name_H-M   'P 1'
#
loop_
_entity.id
_entity.type
_entity.pdbx_description
1 polymer ?
#
loop_
_entity_poly.entity_id
_entity_poly.type
_entity_poly.pdbx_seq_one_letter_code
_entity_poly.pdbx_strand_id
1 'polypeptide(L)'
;MLVCQMLCNQIDVNLADKDNEDFKLDPNIPESFLNWARDKTNSCENIQKLLTDERIFSIREISRKVNLQYTLNIVSTYLAGFYTRNDKVDEYLLLYLEDFNMKDEIVNRFEKVAEFYLRLELDDKSMWFNKANMFSLFIALANYSELDSLDISKFSEILNQFDSLDVYDHEYMVWAKEGVNNLKERRGRHKIIMKYILNIPDIQEESFKD
;
A
#
# COMPACT_ATOMS: atom_id res chain seq x y z
N MET A 1 4.02 -3.57 -15.29
CA MET A 1 4.71 -4.67 -14.58
C MET A 1 6.00 -4.20 -13.90
N LEU A 2 6.99 -3.71 -14.65
CA LEU A 2 8.33 -3.35 -14.13
C LEU A 2 8.31 -2.37 -12.94
N VAL A 3 7.47 -1.33 -12.99
CA VAL A 3 7.31 -0.39 -11.85
C VAL A 3 6.85 -1.12 -10.58
N CYS A 4 5.87 -2.01 -10.68
CA CYS A 4 5.41 -2.78 -9.52
C CYS A 4 6.50 -3.73 -9.00
N GLN A 5 7.29 -4.34 -9.89
CA GLN A 5 8.44 -5.16 -9.47
C GLN A 5 9.47 -4.32 -8.70
N MET A 6 9.72 -3.08 -9.13
CA MET A 6 10.61 -2.15 -8.43
C MET A 6 10.04 -1.78 -7.05
N LEU A 7 8.76 -1.43 -6.97
CA LEU A 7 8.10 -1.06 -5.71
C LEU A 7 8.11 -2.18 -4.67
N CYS A 8 8.03 -3.45 -5.08
CA CYS A 8 8.04 -4.60 -4.16
C CYS A 8 9.37 -5.35 -4.10
N ASN A 9 10.47 -4.69 -4.53
CA ASN A 9 11.83 -5.21 -4.47
C ASN A 9 12.00 -6.59 -5.13
N GLN A 10 11.51 -6.72 -6.37
CA GLN A 10 11.57 -7.95 -7.19
C GLN A 10 12.43 -7.79 -8.46
N ILE A 11 13.21 -6.71 -8.54
CA ILE A 11 14.08 -6.37 -9.67
C ILE A 11 15.29 -5.60 -9.15
N ASP A 12 16.48 -6.09 -9.47
CA ASP A 12 17.73 -5.40 -9.16
C ASP A 12 18.03 -4.37 -10.25
N VAL A 13 17.91 -3.09 -9.90
CA VAL A 13 18.17 -1.97 -10.82
C VAL A 13 19.57 -1.35 -10.60
N ASN A 14 20.19 -1.66 -9.46
CA ASN A 14 21.49 -1.14 -9.08
C ASN A 14 22.63 -1.98 -9.67
N LEU A 15 23.40 -1.41 -10.59
CA LEU A 15 24.55 -2.08 -11.18
C LEU A 15 25.76 -2.15 -10.26
N ALA A 16 25.79 -1.40 -9.15
CA ALA A 16 26.85 -1.51 -8.16
C ALA A 16 26.89 -2.90 -7.51
N ASP A 17 25.76 -3.61 -7.52
CA ASP A 17 25.65 -4.98 -7.06
C ASP A 17 26.02 -6.00 -8.15
N LYS A 18 26.52 -5.59 -9.34
CA LYS A 18 26.89 -6.52 -10.42
C LYS A 18 27.90 -7.60 -10.00
N ASP A 19 28.74 -7.29 -9.03
CA ASP A 19 29.76 -8.21 -8.51
C ASP A 19 29.22 -9.08 -7.35
N ASN A 20 27.97 -8.87 -6.93
CA ASN A 20 27.28 -9.74 -5.99
C ASN A 20 26.85 -11.03 -6.70
N GLU A 21 27.17 -12.18 -6.11
CA GLU A 21 26.86 -13.51 -6.67
C GLU A 21 25.35 -13.72 -6.89
N ASP A 22 24.51 -12.97 -6.18
CA ASP A 22 23.04 -13.03 -6.30
C ASP A 22 22.45 -12.06 -7.34
N PHE A 23 23.24 -11.16 -7.94
CA PHE A 23 22.76 -10.16 -8.89
C PHE A 23 22.22 -10.81 -10.17
N LYS A 24 20.91 -10.63 -10.41
CA LYS A 24 20.22 -11.17 -11.58
C LYS A 24 19.42 -10.07 -12.27
N LEU A 25 20.08 -9.36 -13.18
CA LEU A 25 19.40 -8.45 -14.09
C LEU A 25 18.75 -9.23 -15.24
N ASP A 26 17.44 -9.08 -15.41
CA ASP A 26 16.73 -9.63 -16.57
C ASP A 26 17.14 -8.85 -17.84
N PRO A 27 17.75 -9.51 -18.85
CA PRO A 27 18.22 -8.84 -20.06
C PRO A 27 17.10 -8.27 -20.93
N ASN A 28 15.83 -8.63 -20.67
CA ASN A 28 14.68 -8.13 -21.41
C ASN A 28 14.15 -6.78 -20.88
N ILE A 29 14.71 -6.27 -19.78
CA ILE A 29 14.29 -4.96 -19.24
C ILE A 29 14.87 -3.85 -20.13
N PRO A 30 14.04 -2.93 -20.66
CA PRO A 30 14.52 -1.81 -21.46
C PRO A 30 15.53 -0.95 -20.69
N GLU A 31 16.63 -0.56 -21.36
CA GLU A 31 17.64 0.32 -20.76
C GLU A 31 17.05 1.67 -20.30
N SER A 32 16.07 2.19 -21.04
CA SER A 32 15.33 3.40 -20.66
C SER A 32 14.62 3.26 -19.31
N PHE A 33 14.05 2.09 -19.02
CA PHE A 33 13.45 1.80 -17.71
C PHE A 33 14.53 1.73 -16.63
N LEU A 34 15.65 1.05 -16.89
CA LEU A 34 16.73 0.93 -15.90
C LEU A 34 17.33 2.29 -15.53
N ASN A 35 17.52 3.18 -16.50
CA ASN A 35 18.01 4.53 -16.25
C ASN A 35 17.02 5.32 -15.37
N TRP A 36 15.74 5.30 -15.73
CA TRP A 36 14.71 5.93 -14.90
C TRP A 36 14.63 5.33 -13.50
N ALA A 37 14.69 4.00 -13.36
CA ALA A 37 14.57 3.32 -12.08
C ALA A 37 15.76 3.62 -11.14
N ARG A 38 16.97 3.76 -11.69
CA ARG A 38 18.17 4.16 -10.93
C ARG A 38 18.03 5.56 -10.35
N ASP A 39 17.52 6.50 -11.13
CA ASP A 39 17.26 7.87 -10.66
C ASP A 39 16.21 7.91 -9.53
N LYS A 40 15.37 6.86 -9.43
CA LYS A 40 14.31 6.72 -8.43
C LYS A 40 14.61 5.74 -7.29
N THR A 41 15.78 5.10 -7.28
CA THR A 41 16.06 4.02 -6.32
C THR A 41 15.99 4.50 -4.87
N ASN A 42 16.49 5.71 -4.58
CA ASN A 42 16.38 6.32 -3.25
C ASN A 42 14.95 6.76 -2.89
N SER A 43 14.02 6.74 -3.83
CA SER A 43 12.61 7.12 -3.66
C SER A 43 11.69 5.92 -3.57
N CYS A 44 12.22 4.74 -3.24
CA CYS A 44 11.44 3.51 -3.09
C CYS A 44 11.75 2.75 -1.80
N GLU A 45 12.57 3.29 -0.89
CA GLU A 45 13.03 2.56 0.29
C GLU A 45 11.87 2.20 1.22
N ASN A 46 10.98 3.16 1.52
CA ASN A 46 9.88 2.92 2.45
C ASN A 46 8.83 2.01 1.85
N ILE A 47 8.48 2.19 0.57
CA ILE A 47 7.49 1.33 -0.09
C ILE A 47 8.01 -0.10 -0.26
N GLN A 48 9.30 -0.27 -0.58
CA GLN A 48 9.93 -1.59 -0.63
C GLN A 48 9.89 -2.24 0.75
N LYS A 49 10.34 -1.53 1.79
CA LYS A 49 10.31 -2.01 3.18
C LYS A 49 8.91 -2.48 3.59
N LEU A 50 7.87 -1.71 3.27
CA LEU A 50 6.48 -2.05 3.59
C LEU A 50 5.97 -3.25 2.76
N LEU A 51 6.26 -3.32 1.46
CA LEU A 51 5.77 -4.38 0.57
C LEU A 51 6.57 -5.69 0.66
N THR A 52 7.64 -5.70 1.44
CA THR A 52 8.39 -6.91 1.82
C THR A 52 8.33 -7.21 3.31
N ASP A 53 7.49 -6.49 4.08
CA ASP A 53 7.40 -6.66 5.53
C ASP A 53 6.84 -8.05 5.89
N GLU A 54 7.55 -8.77 6.76
CA GLU A 54 7.20 -10.15 7.14
C GLU A 54 5.89 -10.25 7.94
N ARG A 55 5.46 -9.15 8.57
CA ARG A 55 4.15 -9.06 9.23
C ARG A 55 3.01 -9.09 8.22
N ILE A 56 3.27 -8.66 6.98
CA ILE A 56 2.29 -8.62 5.88
C ILE A 56 2.46 -9.82 4.96
N PHE A 57 3.69 -10.14 4.55
CA PHE A 57 4.01 -11.21 3.60
C PHE A 57 5.05 -12.16 4.19
N SER A 58 4.71 -13.44 4.31
CA SER A 58 5.71 -14.44 4.63
C SER A 58 6.77 -14.56 3.52
N ILE A 59 7.96 -15.04 3.87
CA ILE A 59 9.05 -15.34 2.91
C ILE A 59 8.55 -16.25 1.77
N ARG A 60 7.65 -17.19 2.07
CA ARG A 60 7.04 -18.08 1.08
C ARG A 60 6.10 -17.34 0.12
N GLU A 61 5.39 -16.33 0.59
CA GLU A 61 4.52 -15.48 -0.23
C GLU A 61 5.36 -14.60 -1.16
N ILE A 62 6.44 -14.00 -0.65
CA ILE A 62 7.38 -13.21 -1.45
C ILE A 62 8.01 -14.07 -2.55
N SER A 63 8.51 -15.27 -2.24
CA SER A 63 9.10 -16.17 -3.25
C SER A 63 8.10 -16.63 -4.33
N ARG A 64 6.80 -16.63 -4.01
CA ARG A 64 5.71 -16.92 -4.94
C ARG A 64 5.15 -15.67 -5.63
N LYS A 65 5.79 -14.51 -5.47
CA LYS A 65 5.39 -13.22 -6.04
C LYS A 65 3.99 -12.76 -5.63
N VAL A 66 3.53 -13.17 -4.44
CA VAL A 66 2.23 -12.74 -3.91
C VAL A 66 2.23 -11.24 -3.61
N ASN A 67 3.35 -10.70 -3.11
CA ASN A 67 3.54 -9.27 -2.89
C ASN A 67 3.52 -8.47 -4.23
N LEU A 68 4.06 -9.03 -5.32
CA LEU A 68 3.93 -8.42 -6.66
C LEU A 68 2.48 -8.38 -7.13
N GLN A 69 1.74 -9.48 -7.04
CA GLN A 69 0.32 -9.50 -7.39
C GLN A 69 -0.49 -8.50 -6.54
N TYR A 70 -0.16 -8.41 -5.26
CA TYR A 70 -0.76 -7.45 -4.34
C TYR A 70 -0.44 -6.00 -4.73
N THR A 71 0.80 -5.71 -5.10
CA THR A 71 1.25 -4.38 -5.56
C THR A 71 0.54 -3.97 -6.84
N LEU A 72 0.40 -4.89 -7.80
CA LEU A 72 -0.39 -4.67 -9.03
C LEU A 72 -1.84 -4.31 -8.71
N ASN A 73 -2.42 -4.98 -7.71
CA ASN A 73 -3.79 -4.74 -7.26
C ASN A 73 -3.93 -3.36 -6.59
N ILE A 74 -2.94 -2.93 -5.79
CA ILE A 74 -2.92 -1.58 -5.20
C ILE A 74 -2.83 -0.54 -6.32
N VAL A 75 -1.85 -0.65 -7.22
CA VAL A 75 -1.66 0.32 -8.33
C VAL A 75 -2.92 0.41 -9.19
N SER A 76 -3.48 -0.73 -9.58
CA SER A 76 -4.70 -0.76 -10.40
C SER A 76 -5.90 -0.16 -9.65
N THR A 77 -6.00 -0.37 -8.33
CA THR A 77 -7.09 0.19 -7.51
C THR A 77 -6.92 1.69 -7.30
N TYR A 78 -5.69 2.18 -7.18
CA TYR A 78 -5.41 3.62 -7.14
C TYR A 78 -5.82 4.28 -8.47
N LEU A 79 -5.58 3.63 -9.60
CA LEU A 79 -5.90 4.17 -10.93
C LEU A 79 -7.38 4.06 -11.34
N ALA A 80 -8.05 2.92 -11.08
CA ALA A 80 -9.46 2.70 -11.47
C ALA A 80 -10.48 2.87 -10.34
N GLY A 81 -10.04 3.02 -9.10
CA GLY A 81 -10.88 2.79 -7.94
C GLY A 81 -11.16 1.29 -7.70
N PHE A 82 -12.15 1.00 -6.84
CA PHE A 82 -12.45 -0.37 -6.44
C PHE A 82 -13.25 -1.17 -7.48
N TYR A 83 -12.70 -2.31 -7.89
CA TYR A 83 -13.26 -3.26 -8.87
C TYR A 83 -13.41 -4.70 -8.32
N THR A 84 -14.23 -5.50 -8.99
CA THR A 84 -14.33 -6.96 -8.77
C THR A 84 -13.13 -7.68 -9.37
N ARG A 85 -12.58 -8.66 -8.64
CA ARG A 85 -11.50 -9.62 -9.01
C ARG A 85 -10.73 -9.34 -10.31
N ASN A 86 -9.42 -9.08 -10.21
CA ASN A 86 -8.34 -9.09 -11.23
C ASN A 86 -8.55 -8.50 -12.64
N ASP A 87 -9.78 -8.28 -13.12
CA ASP A 87 -10.11 -7.83 -14.47
C ASP A 87 -9.38 -6.52 -14.81
N LYS A 88 -9.25 -5.62 -13.83
CA LYS A 88 -8.55 -4.35 -14.01
C LYS A 88 -7.03 -4.47 -14.03
N VAL A 89 -6.45 -5.46 -13.36
CA VAL A 89 -4.99 -5.63 -13.38
C VAL A 89 -4.53 -5.97 -14.79
N ASP A 90 -5.20 -6.94 -15.43
CA ASP A 90 -4.85 -7.37 -16.78
C ASP A 90 -5.13 -6.26 -17.81
N GLU A 91 -6.26 -5.54 -17.65
CA GLU A 91 -6.59 -4.38 -18.48
C GLU A 91 -5.51 -3.28 -18.40
N TYR A 92 -5.05 -2.93 -17.19
CA TYR A 92 -4.01 -1.91 -17.04
C TYR A 92 -2.62 -2.38 -17.48
N LEU A 93 -2.31 -3.67 -17.34
CA LEU A 93 -1.07 -4.22 -17.87
C LEU A 93 -1.03 -4.13 -19.40
N LEU A 94 -2.17 -4.36 -20.06
CA LEU A 94 -2.31 -4.18 -21.51
C LEU A 94 -2.30 -2.70 -21.91
N LEU A 95 -3.02 -1.84 -21.17
CA LEU A 95 -3.10 -0.41 -21.44
C LEU A 95 -1.72 0.27 -21.38
N TYR A 96 -0.90 -0.12 -20.41
CA TYR A 96 0.43 0.47 -20.17
C TYR A 96 1.56 -0.46 -20.61
N LEU A 97 1.31 -1.31 -21.61
CA LEU A 97 2.31 -2.24 -22.13
C LEU A 97 3.48 -1.49 -22.78
N GLU A 98 3.19 -0.43 -23.55
CA GLU A 98 4.20 0.34 -24.30
C GLU A 98 4.82 1.46 -23.47
N ASP A 99 3.99 2.25 -22.77
CA ASP A 99 4.45 3.29 -21.87
C ASP A 99 3.54 3.40 -20.66
N PHE A 100 4.15 3.60 -19.49
CA PHE A 100 3.45 3.88 -18.25
C PHE A 100 3.76 5.30 -17.79
N ASN A 101 3.02 6.26 -18.35
CA ASN A 101 3.19 7.69 -18.11
C ASN A 101 2.93 8.11 -16.65
N MET A 102 2.19 7.32 -15.86
CA MET A 102 1.89 7.60 -14.45
C MET A 102 2.95 7.10 -13.47
N LYS A 103 4.05 6.50 -13.95
CA LYS A 103 5.07 5.85 -13.10
C LYS A 103 5.68 6.77 -12.04
N ASP A 104 5.99 8.02 -12.39
CA ASP A 104 6.58 8.99 -11.46
C ASP A 104 5.60 9.39 -10.35
N GLU A 105 4.33 9.65 -10.71
CA GLU A 105 3.29 9.96 -9.74
C GLU A 105 3.12 8.82 -8.73
N ILE A 106 2.99 7.59 -9.24
CA ILE A 106 2.76 6.41 -8.40
C ILE A 106 3.94 6.17 -7.47
N VAL A 107 5.17 6.20 -7.98
CA VAL A 107 6.37 6.01 -7.13
C VAL A 107 6.40 7.06 -6.03
N ASN A 108 6.28 8.34 -6.38
CA ASN A 108 6.34 9.42 -5.38
C ASN A 108 5.19 9.34 -4.37
N ARG A 109 3.97 9.04 -4.82
CA ARG A 109 2.80 8.96 -3.94
C ARG A 109 2.90 7.77 -3.01
N PHE A 110 3.28 6.61 -3.52
CA PHE A 110 3.33 5.38 -2.73
C PHE A 110 4.49 5.39 -1.74
N GLU A 111 5.62 6.00 -2.11
CA GLU A 111 6.73 6.21 -1.19
C GLU A 111 6.31 7.10 -0.01
N LYS A 112 5.66 8.24 -0.26
CA LYS A 112 5.13 9.10 0.80
C LYS A 112 4.13 8.39 1.71
N VAL A 113 3.21 7.62 1.13
CA VAL A 113 2.22 6.85 1.91
C VAL A 113 2.91 5.79 2.75
N ALA A 114 3.91 5.08 2.20
CA ALA A 114 4.66 4.08 2.94
C ALA A 114 5.50 4.70 4.06
N GLU A 115 6.15 5.84 3.82
CA GLU A 115 6.87 6.59 4.85
C GLU A 115 5.92 6.98 5.99
N PHE A 116 4.76 7.57 5.67
CA PHE A 116 3.75 7.89 6.67
C PHE A 116 3.32 6.64 7.44
N TYR A 117 3.00 5.56 6.74
CA TYR A 117 2.56 4.30 7.32
C TYR A 117 3.58 3.72 8.31
N LEU A 118 4.86 3.70 7.94
CA LEU A 118 5.94 3.17 8.77
C LEU A 118 6.19 4.05 10.00
N ARG A 119 6.05 5.38 9.87
CA ARG A 119 6.18 6.32 10.98
C ARG A 119 5.00 6.29 11.97
N LEU A 120 3.92 5.56 11.67
CA LEU A 120 2.84 5.33 12.64
C LEU A 120 3.26 4.45 13.81
N GLU A 121 4.34 3.67 13.67
CA GLU A 121 4.86 2.82 14.74
C GLU A 121 3.77 1.95 15.40
N LEU A 122 2.89 1.38 14.56
CA LEU A 122 1.79 0.53 15.02
C LEU A 122 2.32 -0.73 15.70
N ASP A 123 1.55 -1.25 16.66
CA ASP A 123 1.88 -2.51 17.34
C ASP A 123 2.10 -3.65 16.34
N ASP A 124 3.08 -4.53 16.59
CA ASP A 124 3.43 -5.62 15.67
C ASP A 124 2.28 -6.60 15.40
N LYS A 125 1.33 -6.72 16.32
CA LYS A 125 0.13 -7.55 16.19
C LYS A 125 -1.08 -6.78 15.69
N SER A 126 -0.90 -5.51 15.35
CA SER A 126 -1.96 -4.64 14.87
C SER A 126 -2.66 -5.24 13.65
N MET A 127 -3.99 -5.16 13.64
CA MET A 127 -4.81 -5.63 12.52
C MET A 127 -4.42 -4.96 11.19
N TRP A 128 -3.77 -3.79 11.25
CA TRP A 128 -3.37 -3.02 10.07
C TRP A 128 -2.27 -3.73 9.27
N PHE A 129 -1.52 -4.66 9.85
CA PHE A 129 -0.57 -5.51 9.10
C PHE A 129 -1.23 -6.70 8.40
N ASN A 130 -2.51 -7.00 8.66
CA ASN A 130 -3.26 -7.93 7.81
C ASN A 130 -3.43 -7.32 6.41
N LYS A 131 -3.07 -8.08 5.37
CA LYS A 131 -3.21 -7.72 3.95
C LYS A 131 -4.54 -7.04 3.59
N ALA A 132 -5.67 -7.45 4.17
CA ALA A 132 -6.97 -6.84 3.83
C ALA A 132 -7.11 -5.40 4.36
N ASN A 133 -6.63 -5.17 5.58
CA ASN A 133 -6.68 -3.89 6.27
C ASN A 133 -5.57 -2.97 5.76
N MET A 134 -4.34 -3.49 5.63
CA MET A 134 -3.22 -2.79 5.01
C MET A 134 -3.62 -2.24 3.64
N PHE A 135 -4.21 -3.07 2.78
CA PHE A 135 -4.67 -2.65 1.46
C PHE A 135 -5.63 -1.47 1.54
N SER A 136 -6.61 -1.56 2.44
CA SER A 136 -7.69 -0.58 2.54
C SER A 136 -7.19 0.74 3.11
N LEU A 137 -6.32 0.68 4.13
CA LEU A 137 -5.68 1.84 4.74
C LEU A 137 -4.69 2.50 3.77
N PHE A 138 -3.86 1.71 3.10
CA PHE A 138 -2.91 2.23 2.12
C PHE A 138 -3.62 2.97 0.98
N ILE A 139 -4.69 2.40 0.42
CA ILE A 139 -5.49 3.07 -0.62
C ILE A 139 -6.19 4.33 -0.08
N ALA A 140 -6.68 4.31 1.16
CA ALA A 140 -7.27 5.49 1.77
C ALA A 140 -6.26 6.63 1.94
N LEU A 141 -5.08 6.34 2.49
CA LEU A 141 -3.99 7.29 2.61
C LEU A 141 -3.52 7.80 1.24
N ALA A 142 -3.40 6.90 0.25
CA ALA A 142 -3.03 7.25 -1.12
C ALA A 142 -4.06 8.15 -1.80
N ASN A 143 -5.35 8.03 -1.47
CA ASN A 143 -6.41 8.91 -1.99
C ASN A 143 -6.57 10.23 -1.20
N TYR A 144 -5.96 10.34 -0.01
CA TYR A 144 -6.13 11.50 0.85
C TYR A 144 -5.13 12.62 0.51
N SER A 145 -5.58 13.67 -0.17
CA SER A 145 -4.73 14.74 -0.72
C SER A 145 -3.88 15.46 0.32
N GLU A 146 -4.33 15.55 1.56
CA GLU A 146 -3.68 16.29 2.64
C GLU A 146 -2.89 15.38 3.59
N LEU A 147 -2.27 14.30 3.07
CA LEU A 147 -1.49 13.35 3.88
C LEU A 147 -0.44 14.06 4.77
N ASP A 148 0.21 15.10 4.23
CA ASP A 148 1.26 15.85 4.93
C ASP A 148 0.71 16.73 6.08
N SER A 149 -0.62 16.93 6.18
CA SER A 149 -1.27 17.69 7.27
C SER A 149 -1.77 16.80 8.42
N LEU A 150 -1.75 15.48 8.26
CA LEU A 150 -2.22 14.57 9.31
C LEU A 150 -1.27 14.58 10.51
N ASP A 151 -1.85 14.72 11.70
CA ASP A 151 -1.15 14.51 12.96
C ASP A 151 -0.87 13.02 13.15
N ILE A 152 0.40 12.65 12.98
CA ILE A 152 0.85 11.27 13.01
C ILE A 152 0.66 10.61 14.38
N SER A 153 0.84 11.36 15.48
CA SER A 153 0.70 10.83 16.83
C SER A 153 -0.75 10.52 17.13
N LYS A 154 -1.65 11.44 16.77
CA LYS A 154 -3.10 11.25 16.91
C LYS A 154 -3.60 10.09 16.04
N PHE A 155 -3.11 10.01 14.80
CA PHE A 155 -3.51 8.93 13.89
C PHE A 155 -3.01 7.57 14.36
N SER A 156 -1.76 7.49 14.85
CA SER A 156 -1.19 6.27 15.45
C SER A 156 -2.01 5.80 16.66
N GLU A 157 -2.37 6.73 17.56
CA GLU A 157 -3.20 6.41 18.73
C GLU A 157 -4.55 5.79 18.32
N ILE A 158 -5.23 6.42 17.36
CA ILE A 158 -6.53 5.95 16.86
C ILE A 158 -6.42 4.55 16.26
N LEU A 159 -5.39 4.31 15.44
CA LEU A 159 -5.22 3.03 14.77
C LEU A 159 -4.85 1.91 15.75
N ASN A 160 -4.04 2.20 16.77
CA ASN A 160 -3.68 1.23 17.81
C ASN A 160 -4.85 0.90 18.74
N GLN A 161 -5.76 1.84 18.95
CA GLN A 161 -6.97 1.63 19.76
C GLN A 161 -8.18 1.15 18.93
N PHE A 162 -8.04 1.02 17.61
CA PHE A 162 -9.16 0.79 16.69
C PHE A 162 -10.02 -0.42 17.06
N ASP A 163 -9.39 -1.54 17.45
CA ASP A 163 -10.09 -2.78 17.85
C ASP A 163 -10.87 -2.65 19.17
N SER A 164 -10.56 -1.64 19.97
CA SER A 164 -11.17 -1.38 21.29
C SER A 164 -12.18 -0.23 21.29
N LEU A 165 -12.27 0.52 20.19
CA LEU A 165 -13.16 1.66 20.08
C LEU A 165 -14.56 1.17 19.70
N ASP A 166 -15.48 1.20 20.68
CA ASP A 166 -16.92 0.89 20.51
C ASP A 166 -17.59 1.71 19.38
N VAL A 167 -16.95 2.81 18.98
CA VAL A 167 -17.42 3.75 17.95
C VAL A 167 -17.26 3.20 16.53
N TYR A 168 -16.38 2.21 16.31
CA TYR A 168 -16.19 1.63 14.98
C TYR A 168 -17.11 0.45 14.75
N ASP A 169 -17.92 0.60 13.70
CA ASP A 169 -19.02 -0.27 13.32
C ASP A 169 -18.62 -1.77 13.38
N HIS A 170 -19.43 -2.59 14.05
CA HIS A 170 -19.30 -4.05 14.01
C HIS A 170 -19.13 -4.57 12.57
N GLU A 171 -19.68 -3.88 11.58
CA GLU A 171 -19.48 -4.19 10.16
C GLU A 171 -18.00 -4.13 9.73
N TYR A 172 -17.20 -3.17 10.21
CA TYR A 172 -15.78 -3.11 9.90
C TYR A 172 -15.06 -4.37 10.38
N MET A 173 -15.32 -4.80 11.61
CA MET A 173 -14.68 -5.99 12.19
C MET A 173 -15.06 -7.28 11.46
N VAL A 174 -16.27 -7.33 10.91
CA VAL A 174 -16.68 -8.41 10.00
C VAL A 174 -15.88 -8.33 8.70
N TRP A 175 -15.84 -7.17 8.04
CA TRP A 175 -15.10 -7.00 6.80
C TRP A 175 -13.59 -7.18 6.96
N ALA A 176 -13.01 -6.84 8.11
CA ALA A 176 -11.58 -6.99 8.38
C ALA A 176 -11.11 -8.45 8.36
N LYS A 177 -12.03 -9.39 8.61
CA LYS A 177 -11.77 -10.84 8.57
C LYS A 177 -11.94 -11.43 7.17
N GLU A 178 -12.52 -10.67 6.24
CA GLU A 178 -12.78 -11.11 4.88
C GLU A 178 -11.58 -10.92 3.95
N GLY A 179 -11.57 -11.70 2.87
CA GLY A 179 -10.49 -11.70 1.90
C GLY A 179 -10.23 -10.33 1.26
N VAL A 180 -8.96 -10.05 0.98
CA VAL A 180 -8.51 -8.77 0.39
C VAL A 180 -9.30 -8.43 -0.87
N ASN A 181 -9.66 -9.42 -1.71
CA ASN A 181 -10.24 -9.21 -3.05
C ASN A 181 -11.76 -9.04 -3.10
N ASN A 182 -12.46 -9.07 -1.96
CA ASN A 182 -13.91 -8.95 -1.96
C ASN A 182 -14.33 -7.47 -2.05
N LEU A 183 -15.06 -7.10 -3.12
CA LEU A 183 -15.34 -5.71 -3.46
C LEU A 183 -16.18 -4.98 -2.40
N LYS A 184 -17.22 -5.64 -1.88
CA LYS A 184 -18.13 -5.06 -0.89
C LYS A 184 -17.35 -4.65 0.35
N GLU A 185 -16.50 -5.54 0.83
CA GLU A 185 -15.68 -5.41 2.03
C GLU A 185 -14.58 -4.36 1.83
N ARG A 186 -13.93 -4.31 0.66
CA ARG A 186 -12.99 -3.24 0.29
C ARG A 186 -13.63 -1.87 0.40
N ARG A 187 -14.79 -1.69 -0.23
CA ARG A 187 -15.53 -0.41 -0.21
C ARG A 187 -15.99 -0.05 1.18
N GLY A 188 -16.48 -1.04 1.93
CA GLY A 188 -16.89 -0.87 3.32
C GLY A 188 -15.77 -0.38 4.22
N ARG A 189 -14.63 -1.08 4.23
CA ARG A 189 -13.44 -0.67 5.00
C ARG A 189 -12.96 0.71 4.59
N HIS A 190 -12.79 0.96 3.29
CA HIS A 190 -12.33 2.25 2.78
C HIS A 190 -13.26 3.41 3.20
N LYS A 191 -14.59 3.22 3.11
CA LYS A 191 -15.57 4.23 3.53
C LYS A 191 -15.41 4.59 5.02
N ILE A 192 -15.21 3.60 5.88
CA ILE A 192 -15.04 3.83 7.33
C ILE A 192 -13.72 4.55 7.61
N ILE A 193 -12.62 4.12 6.98
CA ILE A 193 -11.30 4.75 7.13
C ILE A 193 -11.37 6.22 6.71
N MET A 194 -11.92 6.50 5.53
CA MET A 194 -12.08 7.88 5.04
C MET A 194 -12.98 8.72 5.96
N LYS A 195 -14.11 8.16 6.40
CA LYS A 195 -15.11 8.91 7.18
C LYS A 195 -14.67 9.23 8.60
N TYR A 196 -14.07 8.28 9.30
CA TYR A 196 -13.87 8.40 10.74
C TYR A 196 -12.40 8.52 11.15
N ILE A 197 -11.48 7.99 10.34
CA ILE A 197 -10.06 8.00 10.68
C ILE A 197 -9.35 9.17 9.97
N LEU A 198 -9.70 9.48 8.71
CA LEU A 198 -9.03 10.54 7.94
C LEU A 198 -9.74 11.89 7.94
N ASN A 199 -11.06 11.91 8.08
CA ASN A 199 -11.84 13.14 8.16
C ASN A 199 -12.01 13.65 9.60
N ILE A 200 -11.05 13.39 10.49
CA ILE A 200 -11.16 13.79 11.91
C ILE A 200 -11.39 15.31 11.98
N PRO A 201 -12.62 15.78 12.27
CA PRO A 201 -12.81 17.12 12.81
C PRO A 201 -12.16 17.08 14.18
N ASP A 202 -11.71 18.21 14.74
CA ASP A 202 -11.24 18.28 16.12
C ASP A 202 -12.00 17.29 17.03
N ILE A 203 -11.26 16.55 17.87
CA ILE A 203 -11.86 15.81 18.97
C ILE A 203 -12.43 16.89 19.89
N GLN A 204 -13.61 17.41 19.53
CA GLN A 204 -14.44 18.21 20.40
C GLN A 204 -15.14 17.21 21.30
N GLU A 205 -14.52 17.05 22.46
CA GLU A 205 -15.13 17.05 23.78
C GLU A 205 -16.58 16.53 23.92
N GLU A 206 -16.70 15.62 24.89
CA GLU A 206 -17.84 15.42 25.77
C GLU A 206 -19.13 14.86 25.17
N SER A 207 -19.35 13.54 25.35
CA SER A 207 -20.38 13.05 26.29
C SER A 207 -20.56 11.53 26.18
N PHE A 208 -19.68 10.77 26.85
CA PHE A 208 -20.16 9.61 27.62
C PHE A 208 -20.43 10.13 29.03
N LYS A 209 -21.52 10.89 29.17
CA LYS A 209 -22.18 11.10 30.45
C LYS A 209 -23.66 10.82 30.25
N ASP A 210 -24.07 9.80 30.99
CA ASP A 210 -25.40 9.27 31.30
C ASP A 210 -26.13 8.47 30.21
#